data_AF-A0A956BKA2-F1
#
_entry.id   AF-A0A956BKA2-F1
#
_cell.length_a   1.000
_cell.length_b   1.000
_cell.length_c   1.000
_cell.angle_alpha   90.00
_cell.angle_beta   90.00
_cell.angle_gamma   90.00
#
_symmetry.space_group_name_H-M   'P 1'
#
loop_
_entity.id
_entity.type
_entity.pdbx_description
1 polymer ?
#
loop_
_entity_poly.entity_id
_entity_poly.type
_entity_poly.pdbx_seq_one_letter_code
_entity_poly.pdbx_strand_id
1 'polypeptide(L)'
;MTELLEKNKVYVIGVVVVVLFLGLATFVANTGGSARRDEVPMNVDLIRLAEIEYKSAFEEYVSADPAPRDPLAVDAKAVPWEGTRGFDKLSWKPEAAQVYGSYAVNAKADGFTVVGVCDTDGDQSQARFQATLGEEAKMLTPENVY
;
A
#
# COMPACT_ATOMS: atom_id res chain seq x y z
N MET A 1 -37.27 -26.65 38.13
CA MET A 1 -37.33 -25.35 37.43
C MET A 1 -35.97 -24.64 37.41
N THR A 2 -35.14 -24.80 38.45
CA THR A 2 -33.79 -24.22 38.56
C THR A 2 -32.77 -24.85 37.58
N GLU A 3 -32.86 -26.15 37.31
CA GLU A 3 -31.92 -26.90 36.47
C GLU A 3 -32.00 -26.54 34.97
N LEU A 4 -33.21 -26.20 34.48
CA LEU A 4 -33.42 -25.72 33.09
C LEU A 4 -32.85 -24.32 32.87
N LEU A 5 -32.77 -23.51 33.94
CA LEU A 5 -32.26 -22.14 33.87
C LEU A 5 -30.73 -22.11 33.75
N GLU A 6 -30.02 -23.04 34.39
CA GLU A 6 -28.55 -23.15 34.28
C GLU A 6 -28.12 -23.69 32.92
N LYS A 7 -28.81 -24.72 32.40
CA LYS A 7 -28.50 -25.30 31.08
C LYS A 7 -28.65 -24.26 29.96
N ASN A 8 -29.70 -23.44 30.01
CA ASN A 8 -29.90 -22.36 29.04
C ASN A 8 -28.86 -21.24 29.16
N LYS A 9 -28.39 -20.91 30.36
CA LYS A 9 -27.29 -19.94 30.54
C LYS A 9 -25.99 -20.42 29.90
N VAL A 10 -25.65 -21.71 30.05
CA VAL A 10 -24.46 -22.29 29.42
C VAL A 10 -24.55 -22.26 27.90
N TYR A 11 -25.73 -22.57 27.33
CA TYR A 11 -25.96 -22.47 25.88
C TYR A 11 -25.88 -21.02 25.37
N VAL A 12 -26.49 -20.06 26.09
CA VAL A 12 -26.45 -18.64 25.71
C VAL A 12 -25.01 -18.11 25.77
N ILE A 13 -24.25 -18.44 26.82
CA ILE A 13 -22.83 -18.04 26.92
C ILE A 13 -22.02 -18.68 25.79
N GLY A 14 -22.22 -19.97 25.50
CA GLY A 14 -21.54 -20.66 24.40
C GLY A 14 -21.80 -20.02 23.04
N VAL A 15 -23.07 -19.69 22.74
CA VAL A 15 -23.44 -19.03 21.47
C VAL A 15 -22.89 -17.61 21.39
N VAL A 16 -22.95 -16.83 22.47
CA VAL A 16 -22.41 -15.45 22.50
C VAL A 16 -20.91 -15.43 22.28
N VAL A 17 -20.17 -16.38 22.87
CA VAL A 17 -18.71 -16.49 22.65
C VAL A 17 -18.40 -16.83 21.19
N VAL A 18 -19.10 -17.79 20.58
CA VAL A 18 -18.88 -18.16 19.16
C VAL A 18 -19.21 -16.98 18.23
N VAL A 19 -20.30 -16.25 18.49
CA VAL A 19 -20.67 -15.07 17.69
C VAL A 19 -19.66 -13.93 17.85
N LEU A 20 -19.12 -13.70 19.05
CA LEU A 20 -18.05 -12.72 19.28
C LEU A 20 -16.76 -13.08 18.56
N PHE A 21 -16.36 -14.36 18.56
CA PHE A 21 -15.17 -14.81 17.83
C PHE A 21 -15.32 -14.69 16.31
N LEU A 22 -16.50 -15.03 15.77
CA LEU A 22 -16.78 -14.86 14.34
C LEU A 22 -16.87 -13.38 13.95
N GLY A 23 -17.44 -12.52 14.79
CA GLY A 23 -17.52 -11.07 14.55
C GLY A 23 -16.17 -10.36 14.56
N LEU A 24 -15.25 -10.78 15.45
CA LEU A 24 -13.91 -10.21 15.54
C LEU A 24 -13.03 -10.53 14.32
N ALA A 25 -13.15 -11.74 13.75
CA ALA A 25 -12.38 -12.12 12.57
C ALA A 25 -12.70 -11.23 11.35
N THR A 26 -13.99 -10.92 11.14
CA THR A 26 -14.43 -10.07 10.02
C THR A 26 -14.13 -8.59 10.24
N PHE A 27 -14.10 -8.12 11.49
CA PHE A 27 -13.83 -6.72 11.82
C PHE A 27 -12.33 -6.35 11.72
N VAL A 28 -11.44 -7.26 12.12
CA VAL A 28 -9.98 -7.05 12.04
C VAL A 28 -9.46 -7.08 10.60
N ALA A 29 -10.15 -7.77 9.69
CA ALA A 29 -9.81 -7.79 8.27
C ALA A 29 -10.12 -6.46 7.54
N ASN A 30 -11.19 -5.76 7.92
CA ASN A 30 -11.74 -4.63 7.14
C ASN A 30 -11.35 -3.23 7.62
N THR A 31 -10.66 -3.07 8.75
CA THR A 31 -10.33 -1.73 9.30
C THR A 31 -8.91 -1.25 8.99
N GLY A 32 -8.08 -2.09 8.35
CA GLY A 32 -6.66 -1.78 8.10
C GLY A 32 -6.30 -1.39 6.65
N GLY A 33 -7.18 -1.64 5.66
CA GLY A 33 -6.84 -1.46 4.24
C GLY A 33 -6.50 0.00 3.88
N SER A 34 -7.27 0.97 4.37
CA SER A 34 -7.03 2.39 4.08
C SER A 34 -5.67 2.87 4.56
N ALA A 35 -5.29 2.59 5.82
CA ALA A 35 -4.00 3.01 6.36
C ALA A 35 -2.81 2.36 5.62
N ARG A 36 -2.97 1.13 5.13
CA ARG A 36 -1.95 0.45 4.30
C ARG A 36 -1.83 1.09 2.92
N ARG A 37 -2.96 1.45 2.31
CA ARG A 37 -3.01 2.10 1.01
C ARG A 37 -2.45 3.53 1.06
N ASP A 38 -2.68 4.25 2.14
CA ASP A 38 -2.24 5.65 2.32
C ASP A 38 -0.70 5.79 2.30
N GLU A 39 0.04 4.70 2.49
CA GLU A 39 1.49 4.63 2.27
C GLU A 39 1.88 5.02 0.84
N VAL A 40 1.11 4.55 -0.15
CA VAL A 40 1.49 4.62 -1.57
C VAL A 40 1.51 6.05 -2.12
N PRO A 41 0.47 6.88 -1.98
CA PRO A 41 0.53 8.26 -2.46
C PRO A 41 1.66 9.06 -1.79
N MET A 42 1.89 8.84 -0.49
CA MET A 42 2.98 9.50 0.24
C MET A 42 4.35 9.14 -0.36
N ASN A 43 4.63 7.85 -0.58
CA ASN A 43 5.89 7.42 -1.17
C ASN A 43 6.04 7.90 -2.62
N VAL A 44 4.96 7.89 -3.42
CA VAL A 44 4.95 8.43 -4.79
C VAL A 44 5.34 9.92 -4.81
N ASP A 45 4.82 10.72 -3.88
CA ASP A 45 5.18 12.13 -3.75
C ASP A 45 6.63 12.32 -3.29
N LEU A 46 7.11 11.51 -2.35
CA LEU A 46 8.51 11.59 -1.91
C LEU A 46 9.48 11.22 -3.03
N ILE A 47 9.16 10.22 -3.87
CA ILE A 47 9.96 9.89 -5.06
C ILE A 47 9.93 11.06 -6.06
N ARG A 48 8.76 11.69 -6.27
CA ARG A 48 8.65 12.89 -7.11
C ARG A 48 9.58 14.00 -6.64
N LEU A 49 9.61 14.27 -5.33
CA LEU A 49 10.51 15.27 -4.76
C LEU A 49 11.98 14.90 -4.96
N ALA A 50 12.35 13.63 -4.76
CA ALA A 50 13.70 13.14 -5.01
C ALA A 50 14.14 13.32 -6.47
N GLU A 51 13.25 13.07 -7.44
CA GLU A 51 13.52 13.33 -8.87
C GLU A 51 13.75 14.82 -9.17
N ILE A 52 12.92 15.70 -8.59
CA ILE A 52 13.07 17.16 -8.75
C ILE A 52 14.41 17.64 -8.19
N GLU A 53 14.78 17.15 -7.01
CA GLU A 53 16.06 17.46 -6.37
C GLU A 53 17.24 16.91 -7.20
N TYR A 54 17.14 15.66 -7.67
CA TYR A 54 18.16 15.04 -8.50
C TYR A 54 18.39 15.83 -9.79
N LYS A 55 17.31 16.22 -10.49
CA LYS A 55 17.38 17.06 -11.69
C LYS A 55 18.03 18.41 -11.41
N SER A 56 17.74 19.00 -10.26
CA SER A 56 18.35 20.27 -9.86
C SER A 56 19.86 20.15 -9.59
N ALA A 57 20.34 18.97 -9.19
CA ALA A 57 21.74 18.74 -8.87
C ALA A 57 22.58 18.24 -10.06
N PHE A 58 21.98 17.43 -10.94
CA PHE A 58 22.70 16.69 -11.99
C PHE A 58 22.20 16.99 -13.42
N GLU A 59 21.20 17.86 -13.56
CA GLU A 59 20.61 18.25 -14.85
C GLU A 59 20.05 17.10 -15.70
N GLU A 60 19.76 15.94 -15.10
CA GLU A 60 19.09 14.80 -15.73
C GLU A 60 18.01 14.20 -14.81
N TYR A 61 17.06 13.45 -15.37
CA TYR A 61 16.08 12.66 -14.63
C TYR A 61 16.50 11.18 -14.59
N VAL A 62 16.03 10.41 -13.62
CA VAL A 62 16.43 9.00 -13.45
C VAL A 62 15.24 8.06 -13.64
N SER A 63 15.41 7.05 -14.49
CA SER A 63 14.46 5.94 -14.54
C SER A 63 14.80 4.91 -13.47
N ALA A 64 13.76 4.37 -12.84
CA ALA A 64 13.88 3.30 -11.85
C ALA A 64 12.90 2.18 -12.19
N ASP A 65 13.44 0.97 -12.36
CA ASP A 65 12.64 -0.25 -12.54
C ASP A 65 11.81 -0.52 -11.27
N PRO A 66 10.66 -1.22 -11.40
CA PRO A 66 9.76 -1.46 -10.28
C PRO A 66 10.45 -2.09 -9.06
N ALA A 67 10.21 -1.51 -7.88
CA ALA A 67 10.71 -1.97 -6.58
C ALA A 67 9.62 -1.89 -5.50
N PRO A 68 9.62 -2.77 -4.48
CA PRO A 68 10.52 -3.90 -4.30
C PRO A 68 10.09 -5.17 -5.06
N ARG A 69 8.96 -5.11 -5.77
CA ARG A 69 8.37 -6.25 -6.47
C ARG A 69 7.73 -5.81 -7.78
N ASP A 70 7.44 -6.78 -8.63
CA ASP A 70 6.69 -6.55 -9.87
C ASP A 70 5.32 -5.91 -9.55
N PRO A 71 4.90 -4.85 -10.26
CA PRO A 71 3.60 -4.21 -10.06
C PRO A 71 2.41 -5.16 -10.26
N LEU A 72 2.57 -6.26 -11.00
CA LEU A 72 1.55 -7.30 -11.18
C LEU A 72 1.54 -8.34 -10.06
N ALA A 73 2.55 -8.31 -9.17
CA ALA A 73 2.70 -9.23 -8.04
C ALA A 73 2.44 -8.56 -6.68
N VAL A 74 1.83 -7.37 -6.66
CA VAL A 74 1.36 -6.76 -5.41
C VAL A 74 0.23 -7.59 -4.80
N ASP A 75 0.22 -7.67 -3.48
CA ASP A 75 -0.76 -8.38 -2.68
C ASP A 75 -0.89 -7.70 -1.30
N ALA A 76 -1.78 -8.22 -0.46
CA ALA A 76 -2.07 -7.63 0.85
C ALA A 76 -0.91 -7.73 1.86
N LYS A 77 0.22 -8.35 1.50
CA LYS A 77 1.36 -8.54 2.41
C LYS A 77 2.39 -7.44 2.17
N ALA A 78 2.86 -6.84 3.26
CA ALA A 78 4.03 -5.98 3.21
C ALA A 78 5.28 -6.83 2.93
N VAL A 79 6.19 -6.31 2.10
CA VAL A 79 7.48 -6.95 1.82
C VAL A 79 8.61 -6.00 2.18
N PRO A 80 9.81 -6.51 2.52
CA PRO A 80 10.98 -5.66 2.73
C PRO A 80 11.28 -4.78 1.52
N TRP A 81 11.73 -3.55 1.74
CA TRP A 81 12.21 -2.71 0.65
C TRP A 81 13.50 -3.27 0.05
N GLU A 82 13.49 -3.44 -1.28
CA GLU A 82 14.63 -3.82 -2.10
C GLU A 82 14.63 -2.90 -3.33
N GLY A 83 15.39 -1.80 -3.24
CA GLY A 83 15.48 -0.81 -4.31
C GLY A 83 16.18 -1.35 -5.55
N THR A 84 15.80 -0.84 -6.71
CA THR A 84 16.57 -1.04 -7.95
C THR A 84 17.66 0.01 -8.08
N ARG A 85 18.57 -0.18 -9.04
CA ARG A 85 19.67 0.75 -9.32
C ARG A 85 19.20 2.20 -9.55
N GLY A 86 18.01 2.41 -10.11
CA GLY A 86 17.44 3.74 -10.30
C GLY A 86 17.11 4.43 -8.97
N PHE A 87 16.50 3.68 -8.04
CA PHE A 87 16.23 4.17 -6.68
C PHE A 87 17.52 4.43 -5.89
N ASP A 88 18.54 3.59 -6.06
CA ASP A 88 19.87 3.84 -5.47
C ASP A 88 20.49 5.13 -6.00
N LYS A 89 20.38 5.38 -7.32
CA LYS A 89 20.88 6.60 -7.96
C LYS A 89 20.13 7.84 -7.47
N LEU A 90 18.81 7.73 -7.25
CA LEU A 90 17.99 8.75 -6.61
C LEU A 90 18.28 8.94 -5.12
N SER A 91 19.08 8.06 -4.50
CA SER A 91 19.30 8.04 -3.05
C SER A 91 17.99 7.99 -2.26
N TRP A 92 16.96 7.37 -2.83
CA TRP A 92 15.63 7.31 -2.25
C TRP A 92 15.30 5.91 -1.74
N LYS A 93 14.64 5.86 -0.59
CA LYS A 93 14.03 4.66 0.00
C LYS A 93 12.83 5.07 0.86
N PRO A 94 11.83 4.20 1.05
CA PRO A 94 10.75 4.45 1.99
C PRO A 94 11.28 4.57 3.42
N GLU A 95 10.57 5.33 4.27
CA GLU A 95 10.87 5.43 5.70
C GLU A 95 10.65 4.09 6.42
N ALA A 96 9.57 3.39 6.06
CA ALA A 96 9.26 2.08 6.58
C ALA A 96 10.19 1.00 5.99
N ALA A 97 10.61 0.06 6.83
CA ALA A 97 11.44 -1.08 6.39
C ALA A 97 10.68 -2.06 5.49
N GLN A 98 9.35 -2.05 5.55
CA GLN A 98 8.46 -2.87 4.74
C GLN A 98 7.41 -1.99 4.08
N VAL A 99 7.03 -2.35 2.85
CA VAL A 99 6.07 -1.60 2.03
C VAL A 99 4.99 -2.51 1.45
N TYR A 100 3.79 -1.99 1.31
CA TYR A 100 2.70 -2.67 0.59
C TYR A 100 2.77 -2.45 -0.91
N GLY A 101 3.28 -1.28 -1.33
CA GLY A 101 3.31 -0.89 -2.73
C GLY A 101 4.46 -1.49 -3.56
N SER A 102 4.34 -1.31 -4.87
CA SER A 102 5.42 -1.34 -5.86
C SER A 102 5.52 0.05 -6.50
N TYR A 103 6.74 0.54 -6.67
CA TYR A 103 7.04 1.90 -7.11
C TYR A 103 7.98 1.85 -8.31
N ALA A 104 7.74 2.70 -9.31
CA ALA A 104 8.58 2.83 -10.50
C ALA A 104 8.67 4.27 -10.97
N VAL A 105 9.78 4.61 -11.64
CA VAL A 105 9.99 5.93 -12.26
C VAL A 105 10.29 5.75 -13.74
N ASN A 106 9.49 6.39 -14.59
CA ASN A 106 9.75 6.48 -16.01
C ASN A 106 10.18 7.92 -16.35
N ALA A 107 11.47 8.12 -16.53
CA ALA A 107 12.06 9.40 -16.90
C ALA A 107 12.22 9.56 -18.41
N LYS A 108 12.04 10.79 -18.87
CA LYS A 108 12.26 11.28 -20.24
C LYS A 108 13.10 12.55 -20.18
N ALA A 109 13.47 13.11 -21.33
CA ALA A 109 14.32 14.31 -21.37
C ALA A 109 13.67 15.55 -20.72
N ASP A 110 12.34 15.67 -20.81
CA ASP A 110 11.54 16.83 -20.42
C ASP A 110 10.74 16.64 -19.13
N GLY A 111 10.77 15.44 -18.53
CA GLY A 111 10.06 15.16 -17.30
C GLY A 111 10.11 13.69 -16.90
N PHE A 112 9.32 13.34 -15.90
CA PHE A 112 9.21 11.97 -15.41
C PHE A 112 7.77 11.66 -14.99
N THR A 113 7.49 10.38 -14.81
CA THR A 113 6.25 9.87 -14.22
C THR A 113 6.62 8.85 -13.16
N VAL A 114 6.13 9.09 -11.94
CA VAL A 114 6.23 8.14 -10.82
C VAL A 114 4.92 7.38 -10.75
N VAL A 115 4.99 6.06 -10.62
CA VAL A 115 3.82 5.20 -10.44
C VAL A 115 3.98 4.41 -9.16
N GLY A 116 2.92 4.38 -8.35
CA GLY A 116 2.77 3.49 -7.21
C GLY A 116 1.58 2.56 -7.41
N VAL A 117 1.72 1.29 -7.06
CA VAL A 117 0.65 0.27 -7.18
C VAL A 117 0.57 -0.55 -5.90
N CYS A 118 -0.64 -0.87 -5.42
CA CYS A 118 -0.87 -1.79 -4.30
C CYS A 118 -2.14 -2.62 -4.49
N ASP A 119 -2.26 -3.70 -3.71
CA ASP A 119 -3.47 -4.52 -3.55
C ASP A 119 -3.62 -4.86 -2.05
N THR A 120 -4.08 -3.89 -1.24
CA THR A 120 -4.01 -4.01 0.23
C THR A 120 -5.14 -4.84 0.86
N ASP A 121 -6.18 -5.16 0.10
CA ASP A 121 -7.27 -6.06 0.50
C ASP A 121 -7.17 -7.47 -0.12
N GLY A 122 -6.29 -7.67 -1.11
CA GLY A 122 -5.96 -8.97 -1.68
C GLY A 122 -7.00 -9.48 -2.67
N ASP A 123 -7.82 -8.59 -3.25
CA ASP A 123 -8.88 -8.93 -4.21
C ASP A 123 -8.38 -8.97 -5.67
N GLN A 124 -7.08 -8.72 -5.89
CA GLN A 124 -6.43 -8.61 -7.20
C GLN A 124 -6.80 -7.34 -8.01
N SER A 125 -7.59 -6.43 -7.42
CA SER A 125 -7.89 -5.11 -7.96
C SER A 125 -6.86 -4.12 -7.45
N GLN A 126 -5.92 -3.74 -8.30
CA GLN A 126 -4.80 -2.90 -7.87
C GLN A 126 -5.17 -1.43 -7.79
N ALA A 127 -5.01 -0.79 -6.64
CA ALA A 127 -5.02 0.65 -6.55
C ALA A 127 -3.76 1.24 -7.22
N ARG A 128 -3.94 2.31 -8.01
CA ARG A 128 -2.85 2.94 -8.77
C ARG A 128 -2.77 4.42 -8.46
N PHE A 129 -1.55 4.89 -8.25
CA PHE A 129 -1.21 6.27 -7.96
C PHE A 129 -0.16 6.76 -8.95
N GLN A 130 -0.25 8.03 -9.31
CA GLN A 130 0.70 8.63 -10.23
C GLN A 130 1.03 10.06 -9.81
N ALA A 131 2.31 10.42 -9.93
CA ALA A 131 2.78 11.78 -9.85
C ALA A 131 3.65 12.12 -11.07
N THR A 132 3.73 13.40 -11.40
CA THR A 132 4.55 13.91 -12.52
C THR A 132 5.36 15.12 -12.05
N LEU A 133 6.18 15.69 -12.93
CA LEU A 133 6.91 16.92 -12.62
C LEU A 133 6.00 18.03 -12.07
N GLY A 134 4.85 18.24 -12.71
CA GLY A 134 3.93 19.34 -12.37
C GLY A 134 2.80 18.96 -11.40
N GLU A 135 2.61 17.67 -11.12
CA GLU A 135 1.46 17.20 -10.34
C GLU A 135 1.89 16.24 -9.23
N GLU A 136 1.39 16.49 -8.02
CA GLU A 136 1.48 15.58 -6.87
C GLU A 136 0.72 14.27 -7.12
N ALA A 137 0.89 13.31 -6.21
CA ALA A 137 0.32 11.99 -6.29
C ALA A 137 -1.22 12.06 -6.36
N LYS A 138 -1.77 11.46 -7.41
CA LYS A 138 -3.21 11.30 -7.60
C LYS A 138 -3.53 9.83 -7.79
N MET A 139 -4.66 9.42 -7.21
CA MET A 139 -5.23 8.10 -7.43
C MET A 139 -5.83 8.04 -8.85
N LEU A 140 -5.49 6.99 -9.59
CA LEU A 140 -5.99 6.75 -10.96
C LEU A 140 -7.14 5.74 -10.98
N THR A 141 -7.36 5.02 -9.88
CA THR A 141 -8.41 4.01 -9.72
C THR A 141 -9.53 4.52 -8.81
N PRO A 142 -10.72 3.90 -8.85
CA PRO A 142 -11.81 4.26 -7.92
C PRO A 142 -11.40 4.17 -6.45
N GLU A 143 -11.98 5.01 -5.59
CA GLU A 143 -11.65 5.07 -4.15
C GLU A 143 -11.91 3.76 -3.38
N ASN A 144 -12.73 2.87 -3.94
CA ASN A 144 -13.04 1.56 -3.37
C ASN A 144 -12.07 0.44 -3.81
N VAL A 145 -10.99 0.79 -4.51
CA VAL A 145 -9.89 -0.12 -4.84
C VAL A 145 -8.76 0.11 -3.83
N TYR A 146 -8.20 -0.97 -3.27
CA TYR A 146 -7.28 -0.92 -2.14
C TYR A 146 -5.93 -1.55 -2.46
#